data_AF-A0A165TL71-F1
#
_entry.id   AF-A0A165TL71-F1
#
_cell.length_a   1.000
_cell.length_b   1.000
_cell.length_c   1.000
_cell.angle_alpha   90.00
_cell.angle_beta   90.00
_cell.angle_gamma   90.00
#
_symmetry.space_group_name_H-M   'P 1'
#
loop_
_entity.id
_entity.type
_entity.pdbx_description
1 polymer ?
#
loop_
_entity_poly.entity_id
_entity_poly.type
_entity_poly.pdbx_seq_one_letter_code
_entity_poly.pdbx_strand_id
1 'polypeptide(L)'
;MFLFGLASKFDLFSPGHMPGFVHKRPVYDFPDFNKVIQVYTLSEGELGLNDPNRRALFVGDIHGMNKSFHHLLSAASYDSARDTIILSGDIMSKSTLSGSLAILDFVTQHKCGAVPGPLYAVRGNHDQTIVQWRAWRDWFEPLQLSIPSALASVSDPNAHPGPQAKTGREFLELIEHEWQRDVERDPKGSADPDEWAGVARKRAMGTWREEWWRRVPQPGKGHQNKDWPIFDDHYWLAREMTSEQKACLYSLPFVLHVPSEHFFVAHAGLLPYDPKRPLTDKRQPLAHPPRLTEGSGKDYYVGTASPPEAQTALASSPVTVTTPKNETFELLRVMQQRALLTDIPGNRDPWVLVNMRGIRKKKRKVTRDNNKGTPWSEVWNEQMELCKGFDIAPPTDSDDRHKRPSLSGRLGDETDLEALPCEPATVVYGHAATRSLDIKRWSMGIDTGCVYGRRLTSLVLQKPNGTALLQIREPDDVDEENEDMDDLNSRWSDTSDAPSLREEPDMPYSRRKPRAKKVQFGDDDAGIDAHVISVRCPDMGD
;
A
#
# COMPACT_ATOMS: atom_id res chain seq x y z
N MET A 1 11.94 -29.73 -30.13
CA MET A 1 13.35 -29.33 -30.39
C MET A 1 13.63 -28.10 -29.55
N PHE A 2 14.18 -28.26 -28.34
CA PHE A 2 15.63 -28.20 -27.99
C PHE A 2 16.19 -26.78 -28.22
N LEU A 3 16.48 -25.94 -27.20
CA LEU A 3 17.46 -25.97 -26.08
C LEU A 3 18.76 -25.19 -26.38
N PHE A 4 19.17 -24.40 -25.39
CA PHE A 4 20.51 -23.83 -25.09
C PHE A 4 21.11 -22.69 -25.95
N GLY A 5 21.52 -21.61 -25.26
CA GLY A 5 22.95 -21.38 -25.04
C GLY A 5 23.66 -20.20 -25.73
N LEU A 6 24.32 -19.40 -24.87
CA LEU A 6 25.71 -18.89 -25.00
C LEU A 6 26.07 -17.72 -25.94
N ALA A 7 26.49 -16.63 -25.27
CA ALA A 7 27.79 -15.93 -25.33
C ALA A 7 28.33 -15.31 -26.64
N SER A 8 28.81 -14.07 -26.52
CA SER A 8 30.00 -13.46 -27.17
C SER A 8 30.24 -12.09 -26.47
N LYS A 9 31.30 -11.79 -25.70
CA LYS A 9 32.74 -11.51 -26.02
C LYS A 9 32.89 -10.60 -27.26
N PHE A 10 33.60 -9.47 -27.24
CA PHE A 10 35.05 -9.27 -26.99
C PHE A 10 35.36 -7.78 -26.75
N ASP A 11 36.41 -7.48 -25.99
CA ASP A 11 37.33 -6.39 -26.31
C ASP A 11 38.78 -6.86 -26.07
N LEU A 12 39.64 -6.49 -27.03
CA LEU A 12 41.02 -6.93 -27.17
C LEU A 12 41.99 -6.14 -26.27
N PHE A 13 43.01 -6.87 -25.79
CA PHE A 13 44.43 -6.53 -25.54
C PHE A 13 44.94 -7.04 -24.19
N SER A 14 45.81 -8.05 -24.24
CA SER A 14 46.64 -8.54 -23.12
C SER A 14 47.84 -7.61 -22.89
N PRO A 15 48.36 -7.51 -21.66
CA PRO A 15 49.46 -8.41 -21.26
C PRO A 15 49.43 -8.87 -19.79
N GLY A 16 49.98 -10.06 -19.53
CA GLY A 16 50.46 -10.46 -18.19
C GLY A 16 49.67 -11.59 -17.52
N HIS A 17 50.11 -12.83 -17.74
CA HIS A 17 49.66 -14.00 -17.00
C HIS A 17 50.14 -13.94 -15.53
N MET A 18 49.19 -13.86 -14.59
CA MET A 18 49.35 -14.38 -13.22
C MET A 18 48.10 -15.23 -12.93
N PRO A 19 48.23 -16.46 -12.42
CA PRO A 19 47.07 -17.31 -12.13
C PRO A 19 46.37 -16.81 -10.86
N GLY A 20 45.49 -15.83 -11.02
CA GLY A 20 44.61 -15.36 -9.96
C GLY A 20 43.43 -16.29 -9.79
N PHE A 21 43.30 -16.89 -8.60
CA PHE A 21 42.08 -17.55 -8.15
C PHE A 21 40.87 -16.63 -8.42
N VAL A 22 39.99 -17.02 -9.35
CA VAL A 22 38.69 -16.37 -9.51
C VAL A 22 37.83 -16.83 -8.34
N HIS A 23 37.90 -16.10 -7.22
CA HIS A 23 36.88 -16.21 -6.18
C HIS A 23 35.53 -15.80 -6.79
N LYS A 24 34.76 -16.79 -7.25
CA LYS A 24 33.31 -16.61 -7.41
C LYS A 24 32.80 -16.17 -6.05
N ARG A 25 32.33 -14.92 -5.95
CA ARG A 25 31.71 -14.42 -4.72
C ARG A 25 30.61 -15.42 -4.32
N PRO A 26 30.66 -16.01 -3.13
CA PRO A 26 29.61 -16.93 -2.70
C PRO A 26 28.28 -16.17 -2.71
N VAL A 27 27.28 -16.73 -3.38
CA VAL A 27 25.90 -16.24 -3.31
C VAL A 27 25.37 -16.66 -1.95
N TYR A 28 25.04 -15.69 -1.11
CA TYR A 28 24.46 -15.96 0.20
C TYR A 28 22.96 -16.23 0.05
N ASP A 29 22.46 -17.28 0.70
CA ASP A 29 21.05 -17.66 0.67
C ASP A 29 20.32 -16.96 1.83
N PHE A 30 19.61 -15.88 1.52
CA PHE A 30 18.83 -15.14 2.51
C PHE A 30 17.45 -15.81 2.70
N PRO A 31 16.97 -15.97 3.94
CA PRO A 31 15.58 -16.31 4.19
C PRO A 31 14.60 -15.32 3.55
N ASP A 32 13.36 -15.76 3.33
CA ASP A 32 12.30 -14.85 2.92
C ASP A 32 11.85 -13.94 4.08
N PHE A 33 12.17 -12.66 3.96
CA PHE A 33 11.83 -11.62 4.92
C PHE A 33 10.50 -10.92 4.63
N ASN A 34 9.77 -11.29 3.57
CA ASN A 34 8.61 -10.49 3.12
C ASN A 34 7.38 -10.58 4.04
N LYS A 35 7.18 -11.70 4.74
CA LYS A 35 6.02 -11.93 5.63
C LYS A 35 4.69 -11.48 5.01
N VAL A 36 4.40 -11.94 3.79
CA VAL A 36 3.26 -11.48 3.01
C VAL A 36 1.95 -12.04 3.55
N ILE A 37 0.99 -11.16 3.82
CA ILE A 37 -0.43 -11.48 3.95
C ILE A 37 -1.12 -10.70 2.84
N GLN A 38 -1.70 -11.42 1.88
CA GLN A 38 -2.18 -10.75 0.67
C GLN A 38 -3.53 -10.07 0.89
N VAL A 39 -4.49 -10.78 1.47
CA VAL A 39 -5.88 -10.33 1.60
C VAL A 39 -6.41 -10.69 2.98
N TYR A 40 -7.21 -9.80 3.56
CA TYR A 40 -8.11 -10.09 4.67
C TYR A 40 -9.53 -9.67 4.28
N THR A 41 -10.53 -10.53 4.54
CA THR A 41 -11.93 -10.23 4.22
C THR A 41 -12.61 -9.70 5.47
N LEU A 42 -13.10 -8.45 5.42
CA LEU A 42 -13.86 -7.84 6.50
C LEU A 42 -15.33 -8.23 6.41
N SER A 43 -15.91 -8.63 7.53
CA SER A 43 -17.36 -8.78 7.65
C SER A 43 -18.06 -7.43 7.86
N GLU A 44 -19.36 -7.40 7.60
CA GLU A 44 -20.18 -6.19 7.81
C GLU A 44 -20.16 -5.73 9.28
N GLY A 45 -20.16 -6.67 10.23
CA GLY A 45 -20.11 -6.38 11.66
C GLY A 45 -18.78 -5.79 12.14
N GLU A 46 -17.68 -6.23 11.54
CA GLU A 46 -16.35 -5.67 11.78
C GLU A 46 -16.25 -4.23 11.26
N LEU A 47 -16.71 -4.01 10.03
CA LEU A 47 -16.76 -2.68 9.44
C LEU A 47 -17.69 -1.74 10.20
N GLY A 48 -18.80 -2.28 10.73
CA GLY A 48 -19.79 -1.56 11.53
C GLY A 48 -20.90 -0.91 10.72
N LEU A 49 -20.97 -1.12 9.41
CA LEU A 49 -22.04 -0.55 8.58
C LEU A 49 -23.39 -1.27 8.72
N ASN A 50 -23.46 -2.36 9.49
CA ASN A 50 -24.73 -2.99 9.88
C ASN A 50 -25.46 -2.26 11.02
N ASP A 51 -24.85 -1.26 11.66
CA ASP A 51 -25.45 -0.43 12.71
C ASP A 51 -25.40 1.04 12.30
N PRO A 52 -26.55 1.72 12.14
CA PRO A 52 -26.57 3.12 11.71
C PRO A 52 -26.01 4.11 12.75
N ASN A 53 -25.73 3.66 13.99
CA ASN A 53 -25.02 4.46 15.00
C ASN A 53 -23.50 4.32 14.94
N ARG A 54 -22.99 3.42 14.10
CA ARG A 54 -21.57 3.20 13.86
C ARG A 54 -21.17 3.80 12.52
N ARG A 55 -19.89 4.10 12.39
CA ARG A 55 -19.29 4.64 11.16
C ARG A 55 -17.88 4.08 10.97
N ALA A 56 -17.46 4.04 9.73
CA ALA A 56 -16.12 3.62 9.34
C ALA A 56 -15.31 4.83 8.86
N LEU A 57 -14.16 5.09 9.48
CA LEU A 57 -13.24 6.18 9.15
C LEU A 57 -12.03 5.60 8.42
N PHE A 58 -11.95 5.83 7.12
CA PHE A 58 -10.80 5.47 6.30
C PHE A 58 -9.81 6.62 6.33
N VAL A 59 -8.56 6.39 6.74
CA VAL A 59 -7.54 7.43 6.90
C VAL A 59 -6.41 7.21 5.91
N GLY A 60 -6.02 8.28 5.21
CA GLY A 60 -4.91 8.29 4.26
C GLY A 60 -3.53 8.09 4.91
N ASP A 61 -2.47 8.15 4.09
CA ASP A 61 -1.09 7.92 4.51
C ASP A 61 -0.67 8.88 5.65
N ILE A 62 -0.30 8.30 6.80
CA ILE A 62 0.00 9.04 8.04
C ILE A 62 1.48 9.40 8.13
N HIS A 63 2.37 8.49 7.74
CA HIS A 63 3.82 8.69 7.80
C HIS A 63 4.32 9.17 9.18
N GLY A 64 3.81 8.61 10.27
CA GLY A 64 4.20 8.98 11.64
C GLY A 64 3.81 10.39 12.09
N MET A 65 2.92 11.08 11.36
CA MET A 65 2.38 12.41 11.71
C MET A 65 1.35 12.30 12.85
N ASN A 66 1.85 11.99 14.05
CA ASN A 66 1.03 11.61 15.20
C ASN A 66 0.06 12.71 15.65
N LYS A 67 0.53 13.97 15.72
CA LYS A 67 -0.32 15.09 16.14
C LYS A 67 -1.43 15.35 15.12
N SER A 68 -1.10 15.31 13.83
CA SER A 68 -2.04 15.47 12.73
C SER A 68 -3.09 14.36 12.71
N PHE A 69 -2.68 13.11 12.97
CA PHE A 69 -3.61 11.98 13.12
C PHE A 69 -4.61 12.20 14.25
N HIS A 70 -4.14 12.55 15.46
CA HIS A 70 -5.05 12.82 16.58
C HIS A 70 -5.91 14.06 16.36
N HIS A 71 -5.41 15.08 15.65
CA HIS A 71 -6.21 16.24 15.26
C HIS A 71 -7.32 15.85 14.26
N LEU A 72 -7.04 14.97 13.31
CA LEU A 72 -8.05 14.42 12.40
C LEU A 72 -9.13 13.65 13.16
N LEU A 73 -8.73 12.76 14.08
CA LEU A 73 -9.68 12.02 14.94
C LEU A 73 -10.54 12.97 15.77
N SER A 74 -9.95 14.03 16.34
CA SER A 74 -10.70 15.07 17.05
C SER A 74 -11.67 15.83 16.13
N ALA A 75 -11.25 16.18 14.91
CA ALA A 75 -12.09 16.86 13.93
C ALA A 75 -13.27 15.98 13.47
N ALA A 76 -13.05 14.67 13.35
CA ALA A 76 -14.09 13.68 13.09
C ALA A 76 -14.97 13.39 14.32
N SER A 77 -14.62 13.91 15.49
CA SER A 77 -15.25 13.56 16.78
C SER A 77 -15.25 12.05 17.02
N TYR A 78 -14.11 11.40 16.74
CA TYR A 78 -13.93 9.94 16.83
C TYR A 78 -14.32 9.39 18.22
N ASP A 79 -15.07 8.30 18.21
CA ASP A 79 -15.49 7.54 19.39
C ASP A 79 -15.13 6.06 19.22
N SER A 80 -14.16 5.58 20.00
CA SER A 80 -13.68 4.20 19.94
C SER A 80 -14.73 3.14 20.28
N ALA A 81 -15.86 3.51 20.88
CA ALA A 81 -16.96 2.60 21.16
C ALA A 81 -17.91 2.38 19.96
N ARG A 82 -17.90 3.29 18.98
CA ARG A 82 -18.83 3.30 17.85
C ARG A 82 -18.14 3.25 16.49
N ASP A 83 -16.94 3.78 16.42
CA ASP A 83 -16.26 4.03 15.17
C ASP A 83 -15.20 2.97 14.89
N THR A 84 -15.18 2.49 13.65
CA THR A 84 -14.12 1.64 13.12
C THR A 84 -13.11 2.49 12.36
N ILE A 85 -11.81 2.32 12.59
CA ILE A 85 -10.74 2.99 11.83
C ILE A 85 -10.17 2.01 10.80
N ILE A 86 -9.93 2.49 9.58
CA ILE A 86 -9.26 1.75 8.51
C ILE A 86 -8.11 2.59 7.94
N LEU A 87 -6.87 2.15 8.08
CA LEU A 87 -5.70 2.87 7.54
C LEU A 87 -5.32 2.36 6.14
N SER A 88 -5.08 3.26 5.19
CA SER A 88 -4.74 2.93 3.80
C SER A 88 -3.25 2.58 3.56
N GLY A 89 -2.47 2.36 4.62
CA GLY A 89 -1.03 2.07 4.55
C GLY A 89 -0.15 3.31 4.70
N ASP A 90 1.16 3.09 4.61
CA ASP A 90 2.20 4.08 4.90
C ASP A 90 1.93 4.78 6.24
N ILE A 91 1.82 3.94 7.27
CA ILE A 91 1.48 4.32 8.64
C ILE A 91 2.67 5.06 9.29
N MET A 92 3.89 4.59 9.00
CA MET A 92 5.14 5.03 9.63
C MET A 92 6.13 5.64 8.61
N SER A 93 7.33 6.02 9.09
CA SER A 93 8.47 6.55 8.30
C SER A 93 8.23 7.98 7.76
N LYS A 94 9.31 8.69 7.38
CA LYS A 94 9.37 10.08 6.89
C LYS A 94 9.17 11.20 7.92
N SER A 95 8.43 10.95 9.00
CA SER A 95 8.38 11.83 10.17
C SER A 95 9.35 11.34 11.26
N THR A 96 9.22 11.86 12.47
CA THR A 96 10.04 11.47 13.61
C THR A 96 9.86 9.99 13.97
N LEU A 97 10.94 9.36 14.43
CA LEU A 97 10.92 8.00 14.98
C LEU A 97 9.88 7.86 16.10
N SER A 98 9.83 8.83 17.02
CA SER A 98 8.84 8.88 18.10
C SER A 98 7.40 8.98 17.60
N GLY A 99 7.14 9.78 16.56
CA GLY A 99 5.80 9.92 15.99
C GLY A 99 5.33 8.63 15.32
N SER A 100 6.21 7.97 14.57
CA SER A 100 5.94 6.66 13.97
C SER A 100 5.67 5.57 15.01
N LEU A 101 6.49 5.49 16.08
CA LEU A 101 6.30 4.53 17.16
C LEU A 101 5.00 4.81 17.95
N ALA A 102 4.64 6.08 18.17
CA ALA A 102 3.40 6.45 18.85
C ALA A 102 2.15 6.03 18.06
N ILE A 103 2.16 6.16 16.73
CA ILE A 103 1.09 5.63 15.88
C ILE A 103 1.04 4.10 15.95
N LEU A 104 2.20 3.44 15.91
CA LEU A 104 2.25 1.98 16.01
C LEU A 104 1.75 1.48 17.37
N ASP A 105 2.03 2.21 18.46
CA ASP A 105 1.45 1.98 19.78
C ASP A 105 -0.07 2.12 19.76
N PHE A 106 -0.60 3.20 19.17
CA PHE A 106 -2.03 3.40 19.03
C PHE A 106 -2.69 2.23 18.28
N VAL A 107 -2.14 1.85 17.13
CA VAL A 107 -2.62 0.74 16.30
C VAL A 107 -2.57 -0.59 17.06
N THR A 108 -1.48 -0.83 17.81
CA THR A 108 -1.29 -2.04 18.64
C THR A 108 -2.30 -2.12 19.79
N GLN A 109 -2.55 -1.01 20.49
CA GLN A 109 -3.51 -0.93 21.59
C GLN A 109 -4.96 -1.14 21.12
N HIS A 110 -5.27 -0.77 19.88
CA HIS A 110 -6.58 -1.01 19.24
C HIS A 110 -6.67 -2.40 18.59
N LYS A 111 -5.78 -3.33 18.96
CA LYS A 111 -5.77 -4.74 18.55
C LYS A 111 -5.77 -4.97 17.04
N CYS A 112 -4.84 -4.35 16.33
CA CYS A 112 -4.45 -4.85 15.01
C CYS A 112 -4.04 -6.33 15.09
N GLY A 113 -4.70 -7.20 14.33
CA GLY A 113 -4.32 -8.61 14.19
C GLY A 113 -5.42 -9.63 14.56
N ALA A 114 -5.01 -10.82 14.99
CA ALA A 114 -5.83 -12.05 15.03
C ALA A 114 -7.06 -12.02 15.96
N VAL A 115 -7.17 -11.03 16.85
CA VAL A 115 -8.36 -10.77 17.67
C VAL A 115 -8.77 -9.32 17.39
N PRO A 116 -9.67 -9.07 16.43
CA PRO A 116 -9.89 -7.72 15.93
C PRO A 116 -10.47 -6.79 16.99
N GLY A 117 -9.80 -5.67 17.20
CA GLY A 117 -10.43 -4.46 17.74
C GLY A 117 -11.05 -3.62 16.62
N PRO A 118 -11.56 -2.42 16.90
CA PRO A 118 -12.21 -1.56 15.90
C PRO A 118 -11.21 -0.86 14.97
N LEU A 119 -10.02 -1.43 14.72
CA LEU A 119 -9.00 -0.85 13.86
C LEU A 119 -8.40 -1.88 12.91
N TYR A 120 -8.45 -1.55 11.62
CA TYR A 120 -7.86 -2.32 10.54
C TYR A 120 -6.90 -1.46 9.73
N ALA A 121 -5.97 -2.09 9.03
CA ALA A 121 -5.03 -1.38 8.17
C ALA A 121 -4.54 -2.29 7.06
N VAL A 122 -4.17 -1.70 5.92
CA VAL A 122 -3.33 -2.35 4.91
C VAL A 122 -1.88 -1.90 5.05
N ARG A 123 -0.92 -2.70 4.60
CA ARG A 123 0.49 -2.28 4.51
C ARG A 123 0.73 -1.42 3.28
N GLY A 124 1.41 -0.30 3.48
CA GLY A 124 2.06 0.46 2.41
C GLY A 124 3.48 0.00 2.11
N ASN A 125 4.14 0.67 1.16
CA ASN A 125 5.50 0.30 0.79
C ASN A 125 6.52 0.62 1.91
N HIS A 126 6.32 1.70 2.68
CA HIS A 126 7.18 2.00 3.83
C HIS A 126 7.00 0.97 4.95
N ASP A 127 5.75 0.58 5.23
CA ASP A 127 5.44 -0.44 6.24
C ASP A 127 6.07 -1.79 5.85
N GLN A 128 6.01 -2.15 4.56
CA GLN A 128 6.60 -3.39 4.06
C GLN A 128 8.13 -3.42 4.21
N THR A 129 8.82 -2.31 3.96
CA THR A 129 10.27 -2.22 4.16
C THR A 129 10.65 -2.35 5.64
N ILE A 130 9.84 -1.81 6.55
CA ILE A 130 10.03 -1.97 8.01
C ILE A 130 9.85 -3.44 8.43
N VAL A 131 8.82 -4.13 7.91
CA VAL A 131 8.60 -5.58 8.14
C VAL A 131 9.82 -6.39 7.71
N GLN A 132 10.32 -6.11 6.52
CA GLN A 132 11.49 -6.77 5.95
C GLN A 132 12.74 -6.55 6.81
N TRP A 133 13.02 -5.30 7.21
CA TRP A 133 14.12 -4.99 8.12
C TRP A 133 13.98 -5.71 9.45
N ARG A 134 12.78 -5.74 10.04
CA ARG A 134 12.56 -6.42 11.31
C ARG A 134 12.77 -7.92 11.21
N ALA A 135 12.26 -8.55 10.15
CA ALA A 135 12.43 -9.98 9.91
C ALA A 135 13.90 -10.35 9.67
N TRP A 136 14.65 -9.48 8.99
CA TRP A 136 16.09 -9.64 8.83
C TRP A 136 16.84 -9.50 10.17
N ARG A 137 16.49 -8.52 11.01
CA ARG A 137 17.10 -8.35 12.34
C ARG A 137 16.85 -9.54 13.24
N ASP A 138 15.61 -10.05 13.29
CA ASP A 138 15.23 -11.25 14.04
C ASP A 138 16.08 -12.47 13.64
N TRP A 139 16.49 -12.54 12.37
CA TRP A 139 17.39 -13.58 11.85
C TRP A 139 18.87 -13.28 12.11
N PHE A 140 19.31 -12.04 11.92
CA PHE A 140 20.71 -11.63 11.94
C PHE A 140 21.28 -11.53 13.35
N GLU A 141 20.55 -10.90 14.27
CA GLU A 141 21.01 -10.63 15.64
C GLU A 141 21.49 -11.89 16.41
N PRO A 142 20.75 -13.02 16.41
CA PRO A 142 21.17 -14.21 17.14
C PRO A 142 22.27 -15.01 16.45
N LEU A 143 22.68 -14.66 15.22
CA LEU A 143 23.75 -15.38 14.52
C LEU A 143 25.05 -15.33 15.33
N GLN A 144 25.73 -16.48 15.37
CA GLN A 144 27.09 -16.60 15.89
C GLN A 144 27.98 -17.07 14.76
N LEU A 145 29.05 -16.33 14.49
CA LEU A 145 29.99 -16.67 13.43
C LEU A 145 31.30 -17.19 14.04
N SER A 146 31.70 -18.38 13.61
CA SER A 146 33.04 -18.91 13.87
C SER A 146 34.03 -18.31 12.87
N ILE A 147 34.65 -17.17 13.23
CA ILE A 147 35.59 -16.49 12.35
C ILE A 147 36.97 -17.16 12.48
N PRO A 148 37.60 -17.63 11.38
CA PRO A 148 38.93 -18.24 11.43
C PRO A 148 39.96 -17.31 12.06
N SER A 149 40.82 -17.85 12.93
CA SER A 149 41.86 -17.10 13.66
C SER A 149 42.77 -16.25 12.74
N ALA A 150 43.02 -16.71 11.51
CA ALA A 150 43.79 -15.99 10.51
C ALA A 150 43.16 -14.67 10.02
N LEU A 151 41.83 -14.52 10.12
CA LEU A 151 41.11 -13.26 9.83
C LEU A 151 40.93 -12.39 11.10
N ALA A 152 41.25 -12.94 12.27
CA ALA A 152 41.23 -12.22 13.55
C ALA A 152 42.56 -11.47 13.82
N SER A 153 43.69 -11.97 13.29
CA SER A 153 44.98 -11.28 13.29
C SER A 153 45.17 -10.50 11.99
N VAL A 154 45.14 -9.17 12.06
CA VAL A 154 45.28 -8.30 10.88
C VAL A 154 46.73 -8.28 10.38
N SER A 155 46.92 -8.38 9.07
CA SER A 155 48.22 -8.25 8.39
C SER A 155 48.62 -6.81 8.06
N ASP A 156 47.69 -5.86 8.18
CA ASP A 156 47.91 -4.41 8.06
C ASP A 156 47.99 -3.73 9.45
N PRO A 157 49.17 -3.21 9.86
CA PRO A 157 49.35 -2.56 11.16
C PRO A 157 48.54 -1.26 11.34
N ASN A 158 47.99 -0.67 10.28
CA ASN A 158 47.15 0.54 10.36
C ASN A 158 45.64 0.24 10.40
N ALA A 159 45.22 -0.98 10.07
CA ALA A 159 43.84 -1.41 10.16
C ALA A 159 43.60 -2.06 11.53
N HIS A 160 43.15 -1.30 12.51
CA HIS A 160 42.68 -1.84 13.78
C HIS A 160 41.15 -2.03 13.69
N PRO A 161 40.62 -3.22 13.36
CA PRO A 161 39.19 -3.47 13.19
C PRO A 161 38.42 -3.48 14.51
N GLY A 162 39.07 -3.14 15.62
CA GLY A 162 38.50 -3.20 16.97
C GLY A 162 38.27 -4.63 17.47
N PRO A 163 37.69 -4.78 18.67
CA PRO A 163 37.35 -6.08 19.23
C PRO A 163 36.34 -6.81 18.33
N GLN A 164 36.51 -8.13 18.23
CA GLN A 164 35.66 -8.98 17.39
C GLN A 164 34.27 -9.15 17.98
N ALA A 165 33.23 -8.86 17.19
CA ALA A 165 31.85 -9.20 17.53
C ALA A 165 31.61 -10.72 17.40
N LYS A 166 31.02 -11.31 18.43
CA LYS A 166 30.68 -12.73 18.52
C LYS A 166 29.28 -13.02 17.98
N THR A 167 28.37 -12.05 18.11
CA THR A 167 26.98 -12.15 17.67
C THR A 167 26.65 -11.08 16.64
N GLY A 168 25.57 -11.31 15.88
CA GLY A 168 25.06 -10.30 14.95
C GLY A 168 24.62 -9.05 15.69
N ARG A 169 24.04 -9.20 16.88
CA ARG A 169 23.67 -8.08 17.75
C ARG A 169 24.89 -7.21 18.10
N GLU A 170 25.96 -7.81 18.61
CA GLU A 170 27.19 -7.09 18.96
C GLU A 170 27.77 -6.37 17.73
N PHE A 171 27.68 -6.98 16.54
CA PHE A 171 28.13 -6.35 15.31
C PHE A 171 27.26 -5.14 14.92
N LEU A 172 25.93 -5.25 15.03
CA LEU A 172 25.02 -4.13 14.75
C LEU A 172 25.26 -2.98 15.73
N GLU A 173 25.34 -3.26 17.03
CA GLU A 173 25.62 -2.24 18.05
C GLU A 173 26.93 -1.49 17.76
N LEU A 174 27.96 -2.22 17.31
CA LEU A 174 29.24 -1.64 16.91
C LEU A 174 29.09 -0.68 15.72
N ILE A 175 28.45 -1.11 14.62
CA ILE A 175 28.33 -0.27 13.42
C ILE A 175 27.32 0.86 13.59
N GLU A 176 26.28 0.67 14.41
CA GLU A 176 25.32 1.71 14.79
C GLU A 176 26.03 2.84 15.55
N HIS A 177 26.85 2.50 16.56
CA HIS A 177 27.63 3.47 17.31
C HIS A 177 28.69 4.16 16.44
N GLU A 178 29.36 3.42 15.55
CA GLU A 178 30.32 4.00 14.61
C GLU A 178 29.66 5.00 13.65
N TRP A 179 28.49 4.67 13.11
CA TRP A 179 27.74 5.57 12.23
C TRP A 179 27.28 6.83 12.98
N GLN A 180 26.67 6.69 14.16
CA GLN A 180 26.23 7.83 14.97
C GLN A 180 27.38 8.79 15.30
N ARG A 181 28.51 8.26 15.77
CA ARG A 181 29.71 9.06 16.05
C ARG A 181 30.24 9.79 14.80
N ASP A 182 30.24 9.11 13.64
CA ASP A 182 30.73 9.70 12.41
C ASP A 182 29.78 10.80 11.87
N VAL A 183 28.47 10.61 12.01
CA VAL A 183 27.43 11.64 11.72
C VAL A 183 27.57 12.83 12.67
N GLU A 184 27.80 12.62 13.97
CA GLU A 184 28.02 13.70 14.93
C GLU A 184 29.28 14.51 14.61
N ARG A 185 30.36 13.83 14.18
CA ARG A 185 31.64 14.48 13.84
C ARG A 185 31.59 15.22 12.51
N ASP A 186 30.93 14.64 11.51
CA ASP A 186 30.80 15.21 10.17
C ASP A 186 29.37 15.05 9.63
N PRO A 187 28.43 15.91 10.07
CA PRO A 187 27.04 15.84 9.67
C PRO A 187 26.81 16.06 8.16
N LYS A 188 27.79 16.61 7.44
CA LYS A 188 27.65 16.86 5.99
C LYS A 188 28.23 15.72 5.16
N GLY A 189 29.33 15.11 5.60
CA GLY A 189 30.02 14.05 4.86
C GLY A 189 29.63 12.63 5.24
N SER A 190 29.00 12.41 6.40
CA SER A 190 28.60 11.06 6.87
C SER A 190 27.09 10.87 7.00
N ALA A 191 26.29 11.86 6.62
CA ALA A 191 24.83 11.80 6.74
C ALA A 191 24.16 10.83 5.77
N ASP A 192 24.77 10.54 4.61
CA ASP A 192 24.25 9.54 3.68
C ASP A 192 24.58 8.12 4.18
N PRO A 193 23.57 7.33 4.58
CA PRO A 193 23.82 6.02 5.15
C PRO A 193 24.38 5.00 4.15
N ASP A 194 24.01 5.10 2.87
CA ASP A 194 24.46 4.18 1.82
C ASP A 194 25.93 4.45 1.46
N GLU A 195 26.32 5.72 1.39
CA GLU A 195 27.72 6.10 1.20
C GLU A 195 28.59 5.64 2.36
N TRP A 196 28.15 5.89 3.61
CA TRP A 196 28.86 5.45 4.81
C TRP A 196 28.99 3.93 4.85
N ALA A 197 27.90 3.19 4.63
CA ALA A 197 27.90 1.73 4.60
C ALA A 197 28.80 1.20 3.48
N GLY A 198 28.82 1.86 2.31
CA GLY A 198 29.73 1.54 1.22
C GLY A 198 31.20 1.66 1.61
N VAL A 199 31.58 2.71 2.35
CA VAL A 199 32.93 2.91 2.88
C VAL A 199 33.26 1.85 3.95
N ALA A 200 32.34 1.60 4.88
CA ALA A 200 32.51 0.62 5.95
C ALA A 200 32.73 -0.79 5.38
N ARG A 201 31.96 -1.18 4.35
CA ARG A 201 32.14 -2.45 3.63
C ARG A 201 33.51 -2.57 2.98
N LYS A 202 34.03 -1.49 2.38
CA LYS A 202 35.37 -1.48 1.77
C LYS A 202 36.46 -1.66 2.84
N ARG A 203 36.34 -0.97 3.98
CA ARG A 203 37.26 -1.10 5.12
C ARG A 203 37.22 -2.48 5.77
N ALA A 204 36.08 -3.16 5.69
CA ALA A 204 35.92 -4.49 6.26
C ALA A 204 36.61 -5.61 5.47
N MET A 205 36.94 -5.41 4.19
CA MET A 205 37.55 -6.44 3.34
C MET A 205 38.85 -6.97 3.94
N GLY A 206 38.99 -8.30 4.01
CA GLY A 206 40.16 -8.96 4.60
C GLY A 206 40.19 -8.97 6.13
N THR A 207 39.15 -8.48 6.79
CA THR A 207 39.01 -8.51 8.26
C THR A 207 37.86 -9.43 8.69
N TRP A 208 37.78 -9.73 9.98
CA TRP A 208 36.63 -10.43 10.58
C TRP A 208 35.27 -9.77 10.28
N ARG A 209 35.23 -8.45 10.03
CA ARG A 209 34.00 -7.71 9.72
C ARG A 209 33.43 -8.03 8.34
N GLU A 210 34.24 -8.54 7.40
CA GLU A 210 33.78 -8.82 6.03
C GLU A 210 32.62 -9.80 6.02
N GLU A 211 32.70 -10.84 6.84
CA GLU A 211 31.71 -11.91 6.88
C GLU A 211 30.38 -11.44 7.46
N TRP A 212 30.40 -10.50 8.40
CA TRP A 212 29.21 -9.83 8.90
C TRP A 212 28.58 -8.92 7.83
N TRP A 213 29.38 -8.05 7.22
CA TRP A 213 28.91 -7.15 6.17
C TRP A 213 28.30 -7.89 4.97
N ARG A 214 28.79 -9.08 4.61
CA ARG A 214 28.19 -9.92 3.56
C ARG A 214 26.72 -10.30 3.84
N ARG A 215 26.31 -10.34 5.10
CA ARG A 215 24.95 -10.67 5.55
C ARG A 215 24.08 -9.44 5.80
N VAL A 216 24.65 -8.24 5.72
CA VAL A 216 23.89 -6.99 5.73
C VAL A 216 23.39 -6.72 4.31
N PRO A 217 22.07 -6.60 4.09
CA PRO A 217 21.48 -6.29 2.80
C PRO A 217 22.15 -5.09 2.14
N GLN A 218 22.26 -5.14 0.82
CA GLN A 218 22.79 -4.05 0.02
C GLN A 218 21.66 -3.44 -0.80
N PRO A 219 21.71 -2.14 -1.09
CA PRO A 219 20.87 -1.54 -2.11
C PRO A 219 20.92 -2.36 -3.39
N GLY A 220 19.74 -2.69 -3.93
CA GLY A 220 19.63 -3.45 -5.16
C GLY A 220 20.17 -2.68 -6.37
N LYS A 221 19.97 -3.25 -7.57
CA LYS A 221 20.27 -2.54 -8.83
C LYS A 221 19.00 -2.09 -9.53
N GLY A 222 19.06 -0.99 -10.27
CA GLY A 222 17.95 -0.53 -11.10
C GLY A 222 16.73 -0.13 -10.26
N HIS A 223 15.61 -0.85 -10.39
CA HIS A 223 14.38 -0.54 -9.65
C HIS A 223 14.47 -0.82 -8.15
N GLN A 224 15.36 -1.71 -7.73
CA GLN A 224 15.58 -2.09 -6.33
C GLN A 224 16.70 -1.28 -5.65
N ASN A 225 17.20 -0.23 -6.32
CA ASN A 225 18.32 0.57 -5.83
C ASN A 225 18.04 1.38 -4.56
N LYS A 226 16.77 1.44 -4.15
CA LYS A 226 16.34 2.09 -2.91
C LYS A 226 15.88 1.08 -1.85
N ASP A 227 16.01 -0.21 -2.14
CA ASP A 227 15.58 -1.25 -1.22
C ASP A 227 16.72 -1.51 -0.25
N TRP A 228 16.43 -1.53 1.05
CA TRP A 228 17.38 -1.85 2.13
C TRP A 228 18.56 -0.88 2.36
N PRO A 229 18.36 0.45 2.44
CA PRO A 229 19.37 1.34 3.01
C PRO A 229 19.49 1.08 4.52
N ILE A 230 20.69 0.72 4.98
CA ILE A 230 20.96 0.54 6.42
C ILE A 230 21.05 1.91 7.09
N PHE A 231 20.54 2.03 8.32
CA PHE A 231 20.45 3.29 9.09
C PHE A 231 19.53 4.38 8.52
N ASP A 232 18.72 4.06 7.50
CA ASP A 232 17.57 4.89 7.15
C ASP A 232 16.43 4.73 8.18
N ASP A 233 15.39 5.55 8.08
CA ASP A 233 14.24 5.55 8.99
C ASP A 233 13.65 4.15 9.20
N HIS A 234 13.54 3.35 8.13
CA HIS A 234 12.97 2.00 8.23
C HIS A 234 13.81 1.06 9.10
N TYR A 235 15.14 1.21 9.06
CA TYR A 235 16.06 0.41 9.87
C TYR A 235 15.89 0.74 11.36
N TRP A 236 15.84 2.02 11.70
CA TRP A 236 15.68 2.46 13.09
C TRP A 236 14.30 2.10 13.65
N LEU A 237 13.24 2.23 12.84
CA LEU A 237 11.91 1.74 13.23
C LEU A 237 11.89 0.24 13.51
N ALA A 238 12.54 -0.55 12.64
CA ALA A 238 12.65 -2.00 12.84
C ALA A 238 13.46 -2.39 14.08
N ARG A 239 14.47 -1.57 14.45
CA ARG A 239 15.28 -1.75 15.65
C ARG A 239 14.49 -1.48 16.93
N GLU A 240 13.77 -0.36 16.97
CA GLU A 240 13.13 0.13 18.20
C GLU A 240 11.77 -0.51 18.50
N MET A 241 11.12 -1.16 17.52
CA MET A 241 9.80 -1.72 17.75
C MET A 241 9.76 -2.85 18.78
N THR A 242 8.70 -2.89 19.58
CA THR A 242 8.44 -3.97 20.54
C THR A 242 8.00 -5.26 19.86
N SER A 243 7.91 -6.35 20.63
CA SER A 243 7.42 -7.64 20.13
C SER A 243 5.93 -7.59 19.76
N GLU A 244 5.13 -6.83 20.50
CA GLU A 244 3.69 -6.64 20.29
C GLU A 244 3.44 -5.82 19.03
N GLN A 245 4.16 -4.70 18.89
CA GLN A 245 4.15 -3.85 17.71
C GLN A 245 4.57 -4.62 16.45
N LYS A 246 5.61 -5.48 16.55
CA LYS A 246 6.01 -6.38 15.48
C LYS A 246 4.89 -7.34 15.09
N ALA A 247 4.27 -8.00 16.08
CA ALA A 247 3.22 -8.98 15.83
C ALA A 247 2.01 -8.33 15.11
N CYS A 248 1.63 -7.14 15.55
CA CYS A 248 0.66 -6.28 14.89
C CYS A 248 1.04 -6.03 13.43
N LEU A 249 2.22 -5.48 13.17
CA LEU A 249 2.63 -5.09 11.83
C LEU A 249 2.72 -6.29 10.86
N TYR A 250 3.17 -7.45 11.35
CA TYR A 250 3.22 -8.69 10.56
C TYR A 250 1.84 -9.24 10.21
N SER A 251 0.80 -8.89 10.97
CA SER A 251 -0.57 -9.35 10.74
C SER A 251 -1.32 -8.55 9.67
N LEU A 252 -0.80 -7.39 9.25
CA LEU A 252 -1.50 -6.51 8.33
C LEU A 252 -1.48 -7.07 6.88
N PRO A 253 -2.63 -7.11 6.20
CA PRO A 253 -2.73 -7.54 4.80
C PRO A 253 -2.28 -6.43 3.82
N PHE A 254 -2.13 -6.77 2.53
CA PHE A 254 -1.99 -5.76 1.47
C PHE A 254 -3.35 -5.24 0.96
N VAL A 255 -4.40 -6.05 1.09
CA VAL A 255 -5.76 -5.70 0.65
C VAL A 255 -6.78 -6.08 1.72
N LEU A 256 -7.70 -5.16 2.03
CA LEU A 256 -8.94 -5.49 2.72
C LEU A 256 -10.05 -5.68 1.68
N HIS A 257 -10.72 -6.83 1.68
CA HIS A 257 -11.86 -7.12 0.83
C HIS A 257 -13.15 -7.00 1.64
N VAL A 258 -14.07 -6.14 1.22
CA VAL A 258 -15.37 -5.94 1.90
C VAL A 258 -16.49 -6.41 0.98
N PRO A 259 -16.86 -7.71 1.03
CA PRO A 259 -17.85 -8.28 0.13
C PRO A 259 -19.24 -7.72 0.33
N SER A 260 -19.63 -7.38 1.57
CA SER A 260 -21.00 -6.92 1.91
C SER A 260 -21.35 -5.54 1.32
N GLU A 261 -20.35 -4.72 1.04
CA GLU A 261 -20.50 -3.36 0.50
C GLU A 261 -19.72 -3.18 -0.81
N HIS A 262 -19.24 -4.30 -1.36
CA HIS A 262 -18.63 -4.41 -2.68
C HIS A 262 -17.45 -3.47 -2.97
N PHE A 263 -16.53 -3.36 -2.02
CA PHE A 263 -15.33 -2.55 -2.19
C PHE A 263 -14.06 -3.20 -1.66
N PHE A 264 -12.93 -2.60 -2.00
CA PHE A 264 -11.60 -2.96 -1.52
C PHE A 264 -10.90 -1.76 -0.87
N VAL A 265 -10.00 -2.04 0.06
CA VAL A 265 -8.99 -1.08 0.52
C VAL A 265 -7.62 -1.63 0.14
N ALA A 266 -6.81 -0.83 -0.54
CA ALA A 266 -5.47 -1.20 -0.95
C ALA A 266 -4.56 0.03 -0.95
N HIS A 267 -3.29 -0.11 -0.59
CA HIS A 267 -2.40 1.05 -0.50
C HIS A 267 -2.15 1.71 -1.87
N ALA A 268 -1.65 0.95 -2.85
CA ALA A 268 -1.36 1.44 -4.21
C ALA A 268 -2.42 1.03 -5.25
N GLY A 269 -3.58 0.57 -4.79
CA GLY A 269 -4.72 0.19 -5.63
C GLY A 269 -4.74 -1.23 -6.15
N LEU A 270 -5.67 -1.49 -7.06
CA LEU A 270 -5.87 -2.76 -7.74
C LEU A 270 -5.93 -2.53 -9.25
N LEU A 271 -5.38 -3.47 -10.01
CA LEU A 271 -5.54 -3.47 -11.46
C LEU A 271 -6.93 -4.01 -11.80
N PRO A 272 -7.67 -3.32 -12.69
CA PRO A 272 -8.81 -3.91 -13.36
C PRO A 272 -8.30 -4.85 -14.48
N TYR A 273 -9.19 -5.29 -15.36
CA TYR A 273 -8.85 -6.10 -16.53
C TYR A 273 -7.95 -5.32 -17.52
N ASP A 274 -7.33 -5.99 -18.50
CA ASP A 274 -6.50 -5.31 -19.51
C ASP A 274 -7.39 -4.77 -20.64
N PRO A 275 -7.74 -3.47 -20.72
CA PRO A 275 -8.74 -2.95 -21.67
C PRO A 275 -8.35 -3.08 -23.17
N LYS A 276 -7.25 -3.76 -23.49
CA LYS A 276 -6.75 -4.02 -24.84
C LYS A 276 -6.92 -5.44 -25.33
N ARG A 277 -7.40 -6.38 -24.52
CA ARG A 277 -7.77 -7.71 -25.04
C ARG A 277 -9.29 -7.77 -25.21
N PRO A 278 -9.82 -8.70 -26.02
CA PRO A 278 -11.26 -8.96 -26.07
C PRO A 278 -11.78 -9.48 -24.73
N LEU A 279 -13.03 -9.17 -24.38
CA LEU A 279 -13.68 -9.59 -23.12
C LEU A 279 -13.63 -11.10 -22.87
N THR A 280 -13.55 -11.87 -23.96
CA THR A 280 -13.50 -13.33 -23.99
C THR A 280 -12.08 -13.92 -23.99
N ASP A 281 -11.02 -13.09 -23.95
CA ASP A 281 -9.64 -13.59 -23.92
C ASP A 281 -9.40 -14.35 -22.61
N LYS A 282 -8.90 -15.59 -22.71
CA LYS A 282 -8.65 -16.47 -21.56
C LYS A 282 -7.63 -15.90 -20.55
N ARG A 283 -6.90 -14.85 -20.92
CA ARG A 283 -5.97 -14.09 -20.07
C ARG A 283 -6.58 -12.80 -19.56
N GLN A 284 -7.89 -12.66 -19.67
CA GLN A 284 -8.66 -11.61 -19.06
C GLN A 284 -9.28 -12.08 -17.77
N PRO A 285 -8.68 -11.72 -16.63
CA PRO A 285 -9.26 -12.00 -15.36
C PRO A 285 -10.17 -10.82 -15.03
N LEU A 286 -11.41 -10.99 -15.49
CA LEU A 286 -12.67 -10.33 -15.12
C LEU A 286 -13.14 -9.05 -15.81
N ALA A 287 -14.04 -9.30 -16.76
CA ALA A 287 -15.46 -8.99 -16.59
C ALA A 287 -16.30 -10.05 -17.32
N HIS A 288 -16.54 -11.20 -16.67
CA HIS A 288 -17.41 -12.25 -17.21
C HIS A 288 -18.31 -12.78 -16.09
N PRO A 289 -19.51 -13.33 -16.42
CA PRO A 289 -20.32 -14.01 -15.43
C PRO A 289 -19.48 -15.10 -14.75
N PRO A 290 -19.53 -15.24 -13.42
CA PRO A 290 -18.85 -16.32 -12.72
C PRO A 290 -19.30 -17.67 -13.27
N ARG A 291 -18.36 -18.60 -13.46
CA ARG A 291 -18.68 -19.97 -13.87
C ARG A 291 -19.26 -20.71 -12.67
N LEU A 292 -20.58 -20.89 -12.65
CA LEU A 292 -21.23 -21.83 -11.74
C LEU A 292 -20.85 -23.25 -12.19
N THR A 293 -20.05 -23.97 -11.39
CA THR A 293 -19.80 -25.38 -11.64
C THR A 293 -21.02 -26.18 -11.21
N GLU A 294 -21.80 -26.73 -12.14
CA GLU A 294 -22.84 -27.69 -11.83
C GLU A 294 -22.21 -29.03 -11.40
N GLY A 295 -22.49 -29.46 -10.17
CA GLY A 295 -22.41 -30.87 -9.77
C GLY A 295 -21.24 -31.29 -8.88
N SER A 296 -21.41 -31.18 -7.56
CA SER A 296 -21.49 -32.31 -6.62
C SER A 296 -21.25 -31.80 -5.20
N GLY A 297 -22.18 -32.10 -4.30
CA GLY A 297 -22.03 -31.84 -2.88
C GLY A 297 -20.89 -32.65 -2.28
N LYS A 298 -19.68 -32.10 -2.36
CA LYS A 298 -18.51 -32.52 -1.58
C LYS A 298 -17.76 -31.27 -1.13
N ASP A 299 -17.99 -30.93 0.13
CA ASP A 299 -17.06 -30.33 1.08
C ASP A 299 -16.06 -29.30 0.51
N TYR A 300 -16.45 -28.03 0.54
CA TYR A 300 -15.49 -26.93 0.63
C TYR A 300 -15.55 -26.33 2.04
N TYR A 301 -15.07 -27.10 3.03
CA TYR A 301 -14.62 -26.59 4.32
C TYR A 301 -13.09 -26.45 4.31
N VAL A 302 -12.64 -25.20 4.50
CA VAL A 302 -11.52 -24.75 5.36
C VAL A 302 -10.25 -25.63 5.42
N GLY A 303 -9.14 -25.11 4.89
CA GLY A 303 -7.78 -25.41 5.38
C GLY A 303 -7.34 -24.27 6.31
N THR A 304 -7.54 -24.41 7.62
CA THR A 304 -6.56 -24.79 8.66
C THR A 304 -5.44 -23.77 8.92
N ALA A 305 -5.74 -22.83 9.83
CA ALA A 305 -4.86 -22.52 10.95
C ALA A 305 -5.64 -22.80 12.24
N SER A 306 -5.16 -23.73 13.05
CA SER A 306 -5.81 -24.17 14.30
C SER A 306 -5.73 -23.09 15.41
N PRO A 307 -6.75 -23.04 16.29
CA PRO A 307 -6.51 -23.02 17.73
C PRO A 307 -7.25 -24.18 18.44
N PRO A 308 -6.83 -24.57 19.66
CA PRO A 308 -7.33 -25.77 20.33
C PRO A 308 -8.73 -25.57 20.96
N GLU A 309 -9.56 -26.59 20.74
CA GLU A 309 -10.58 -27.18 21.63
C GLU A 309 -11.43 -26.26 22.54
N ALA A 310 -12.72 -26.11 22.17
CA ALA A 310 -13.85 -26.61 22.97
C ALA A 310 -15.14 -26.59 22.12
N GLN A 311 -15.71 -27.77 21.89
CA GLN A 311 -17.00 -27.99 21.24
C GLN A 311 -18.13 -27.78 22.25
N THR A 312 -19.30 -27.27 21.83
CA THR A 312 -20.63 -27.89 22.09
C THR A 312 -21.72 -27.25 21.19
N ALA A 313 -22.09 -27.98 20.14
CA ALA A 313 -23.42 -28.33 19.61
C ALA A 313 -24.67 -27.39 19.65
N LEU A 314 -25.29 -27.32 18.45
CA LEU A 314 -26.73 -27.37 18.07
C LEU A 314 -27.68 -26.17 18.33
N ALA A 315 -28.24 -25.60 17.24
CA ALA A 315 -29.54 -26.02 16.67
C ALA A 315 -29.89 -25.23 15.40
N SER A 316 -30.13 -25.95 14.31
CA SER A 316 -30.67 -25.48 13.03
C SER A 316 -32.16 -25.14 13.15
N SER A 317 -32.56 -23.95 12.73
CA SER A 317 -33.97 -23.60 12.50
C SER A 317 -34.32 -23.68 11.00
N PRO A 318 -35.59 -23.97 10.62
CA PRO A 318 -35.97 -24.23 9.25
C PRO A 318 -36.04 -22.94 8.42
N VAL A 319 -35.45 -22.98 7.23
CA VAL A 319 -35.45 -21.89 6.24
C VAL A 319 -36.83 -21.84 5.57
N THR A 320 -37.58 -20.77 5.83
CA THR A 320 -38.72 -20.35 4.99
C THR A 320 -38.18 -19.73 3.70
N VAL A 321 -38.46 -20.41 2.58
CA VAL A 321 -38.04 -20.07 1.22
C VAL A 321 -38.86 -18.92 0.67
N THR A 322 -38.27 -17.72 0.64
CA THR A 322 -38.65 -16.62 -0.26
C THR A 322 -37.44 -15.70 -0.49
N THR A 323 -36.65 -15.97 -1.55
CA THR A 323 -35.98 -15.02 -2.51
C THR A 323 -34.68 -15.61 -3.11
N PRO A 324 -34.73 -16.49 -4.12
CA PRO A 324 -33.53 -17.17 -4.68
C PRO A 324 -32.63 -16.29 -5.58
N LYS A 325 -33.19 -15.21 -6.16
CA LYS A 325 -32.48 -14.39 -7.16
C LYS A 325 -31.41 -13.49 -6.54
N ASN A 326 -31.69 -12.88 -5.39
CA ASN A 326 -30.76 -11.98 -4.71
C ASN A 326 -29.55 -12.73 -4.16
N GLU A 327 -29.74 -13.93 -3.59
CA GLU A 327 -28.63 -14.74 -3.08
C GLU A 327 -27.69 -15.21 -4.20
N THR A 328 -28.24 -15.57 -5.36
CA THR A 328 -27.44 -15.96 -6.53
C THR A 328 -26.63 -14.78 -7.04
N PHE A 329 -27.25 -13.61 -7.16
CA PHE A 329 -26.58 -12.38 -7.58
C PHE A 329 -25.42 -12.00 -6.65
N GLU A 330 -25.66 -11.98 -5.35
CA GLU A 330 -24.65 -11.70 -4.34
C GLU A 330 -23.48 -12.68 -4.39
N LEU A 331 -23.78 -13.97 -4.54
CA LEU A 331 -22.75 -14.99 -4.73
C LEU A 331 -21.89 -14.72 -5.97
N LEU A 332 -22.54 -14.41 -7.10
CA LEU A 332 -21.83 -14.10 -8.35
C LEU A 332 -20.91 -12.89 -8.18
N ARG A 333 -21.39 -11.86 -7.48
CA ARG A 333 -20.62 -10.66 -7.20
C ARG A 333 -19.39 -10.93 -6.32
N VAL A 334 -19.54 -11.72 -5.27
CA VAL A 334 -18.41 -12.14 -4.42
C VAL A 334 -17.40 -12.96 -5.22
N MET A 335 -17.85 -13.85 -6.12
CA MET A 335 -16.96 -14.61 -7.00
C MET A 335 -16.18 -13.70 -7.95
N GLN A 336 -16.82 -12.71 -8.56
CA GLN A 336 -16.15 -11.69 -9.36
C GLN A 336 -15.09 -10.95 -8.54
N GLN A 337 -15.43 -10.45 -7.36
CA GLN A 337 -14.46 -9.73 -6.52
C GLN A 337 -13.25 -10.57 -6.13
N ARG A 338 -13.44 -11.87 -5.83
CA ARG A 338 -12.34 -12.78 -5.53
C ARG A 338 -11.42 -13.00 -6.73
N ALA A 339 -11.97 -13.17 -7.93
CA ALA A 339 -11.15 -13.38 -9.10
C ALA A 339 -10.33 -12.12 -9.51
N LEU A 340 -10.73 -10.91 -9.07
CA LEU A 340 -9.89 -9.70 -9.23
C LEU A 340 -8.60 -9.84 -8.43
N LEU A 341 -8.66 -10.52 -7.29
CA LEU A 341 -7.53 -10.74 -6.38
C LEU A 341 -6.69 -11.95 -6.80
N THR A 342 -7.32 -13.03 -7.26
CA THR A 342 -6.64 -14.31 -7.53
C THR A 342 -6.21 -14.50 -8.98
N ASP A 343 -6.95 -13.96 -9.93
CA ASP A 343 -6.76 -14.32 -11.34
C ASP A 343 -5.93 -13.26 -12.08
N ILE A 344 -5.92 -12.01 -11.59
CA ILE A 344 -5.08 -10.93 -12.10
C ILE A 344 -3.64 -11.09 -11.63
N PRO A 345 -2.67 -11.39 -12.53
CA PRO A 345 -1.28 -11.61 -12.13
C PRO A 345 -0.66 -10.43 -11.41
N GLY A 346 -1.01 -9.19 -11.79
CA GLY A 346 -0.52 -8.00 -11.12
C GLY A 346 -1.08 -7.83 -9.70
N ASN A 347 -2.33 -8.22 -9.44
CA ASN A 347 -2.92 -8.15 -8.09
C ASN A 347 -2.42 -9.29 -7.17
N ARG A 348 -1.67 -10.25 -7.72
CA ARG A 348 -0.92 -11.26 -6.96
C ARG A 348 0.52 -10.88 -6.66
N ASP A 349 1.01 -9.79 -7.24
CA ASP A 349 2.38 -9.32 -7.02
C ASP A 349 2.38 -8.28 -5.87
N PRO A 350 2.97 -8.60 -4.70
CA PRO A 350 3.09 -7.66 -3.59
C PRO A 350 3.69 -6.33 -3.99
N TRP A 351 4.66 -6.34 -4.91
CA TRP A 351 5.30 -5.10 -5.36
C TRP A 351 4.30 -4.19 -6.08
N VAL A 352 3.40 -4.76 -6.89
CA VAL A 352 2.37 -3.98 -7.59
C VAL A 352 1.38 -3.36 -6.60
N LEU A 353 0.87 -4.16 -5.66
CA LEU A 353 -0.15 -3.74 -4.68
C LEU A 353 0.27 -2.57 -3.78
N VAL A 354 1.58 -2.38 -3.57
CA VAL A 354 2.09 -1.29 -2.72
C VAL A 354 2.92 -0.25 -3.48
N ASN A 355 3.26 -0.45 -4.76
CA ASN A 355 4.08 0.52 -5.52
C ASN A 355 3.40 1.10 -6.76
N MET A 356 2.29 0.54 -7.23
CA MET A 356 1.68 0.97 -8.48
C MET A 356 1.21 2.43 -8.44
N ARG A 357 1.52 3.18 -9.49
CA ARG A 357 0.99 4.53 -9.71
C ARG A 357 0.25 4.67 -11.03
N GLY A 358 0.70 3.93 -12.04
CA GLY A 358 0.04 3.90 -13.34
C GLY A 358 0.47 2.73 -14.22
N ILE A 359 -0.09 2.71 -15.43
CA ILE A 359 0.08 1.66 -16.42
C ILE A 359 0.62 2.29 -17.70
N ARG A 360 1.80 1.85 -18.14
CA ARG A 360 2.44 2.41 -19.34
C ARG A 360 1.71 2.00 -20.61
N LYS A 361 1.51 2.96 -21.53
CA LYS A 361 0.87 2.71 -22.83
C LYS A 361 1.57 1.62 -23.65
N LYS A 362 2.92 1.60 -23.63
CA LYS A 362 3.76 0.61 -24.32
C LYS A 362 4.02 -0.59 -23.41
N LYS A 363 3.70 -1.80 -23.89
CA LYS A 363 3.84 -3.09 -23.18
C LYS A 363 2.97 -3.25 -21.92
N ARG A 364 2.07 -2.31 -21.60
CA ARG A 364 1.12 -2.37 -20.47
C ARG A 364 1.77 -2.78 -19.15
N LYS A 365 2.97 -2.24 -18.90
CA LYS A 365 3.71 -2.47 -17.66
C LYS A 365 3.26 -1.50 -16.58
N VAL A 366 3.00 -2.04 -15.39
CA VAL A 366 2.86 -1.26 -14.16
C VAL A 366 4.11 -0.41 -13.94
N THR A 367 3.91 0.80 -13.41
CA THR A 367 5.00 1.70 -13.07
C THR A 367 4.70 2.42 -11.76
N ARG A 368 5.76 2.60 -10.96
CA ARG A 368 5.75 3.38 -9.71
C ARG A 368 6.02 4.88 -9.91
N ASP A 369 6.17 5.30 -11.16
CA ASP A 369 6.59 6.64 -11.56
C ASP A 369 5.35 7.48 -11.84
N ASN A 370 5.21 8.60 -11.15
CA ASN A 370 4.07 9.52 -11.26
C ASN A 370 3.87 10.07 -12.68
N ASN A 371 4.97 10.20 -13.44
CA ASN A 371 4.96 10.90 -14.72
C ASN A 371 4.92 9.95 -15.92
N LYS A 372 4.66 8.65 -15.67
CA LYS A 372 4.71 7.64 -16.73
C LYS A 372 3.44 6.79 -16.71
N GLY A 373 2.78 6.72 -17.87
CA GLY A 373 1.59 5.91 -18.04
C GLY A 373 0.31 6.62 -17.61
N THR A 374 -0.80 5.90 -17.75
CA THR A 374 -2.12 6.35 -17.27
C THR A 374 -2.27 5.93 -15.81
N PRO A 375 -2.70 6.81 -14.90
CA PRO A 375 -3.02 6.43 -13.52
C PRO A 375 -3.91 5.19 -13.47
N TRP A 376 -3.60 4.24 -12.58
CA TRP A 376 -4.37 3.01 -12.51
C TRP A 376 -5.83 3.28 -12.12
N SER A 377 -6.09 4.33 -11.33
CA SER A 377 -7.44 4.72 -10.91
C SER A 377 -8.28 5.20 -12.08
N GLU A 378 -7.70 5.86 -13.09
CA GLU A 378 -8.41 6.19 -14.34
C GLU A 378 -8.82 4.92 -15.07
N VAL A 379 -7.87 3.99 -15.27
CA VAL A 379 -8.14 2.70 -15.93
C VAL A 379 -9.18 1.88 -15.16
N TRP A 380 -9.19 1.96 -13.83
CA TRP A 380 -10.19 1.31 -12.99
C TRP A 380 -11.60 1.87 -13.25
N ASN A 381 -11.76 3.19 -13.21
CA ASN A 381 -13.07 3.82 -13.41
C ASN A 381 -13.59 3.60 -14.82
N GLU A 382 -12.74 3.77 -15.85
CA GLU A 382 -13.09 3.51 -17.25
C GLU A 382 -13.69 2.11 -17.42
N GLN A 383 -13.17 1.10 -16.71
CA GLN A 383 -13.70 -0.25 -16.79
C GLN A 383 -14.96 -0.46 -15.94
N MET A 384 -15.01 0.07 -14.72
CA MET A 384 -16.18 -0.09 -13.85
C MET A 384 -17.43 0.58 -14.45
N GLU A 385 -17.27 1.65 -15.23
CA GLU A 385 -18.36 2.28 -15.99
C GLU A 385 -19.01 1.35 -17.02
N LEU A 386 -18.25 0.38 -17.54
CA LEU A 386 -18.74 -0.58 -18.52
C LEU A 386 -19.47 -1.77 -17.88
N CYS A 387 -19.35 -1.99 -16.56
CA CYS A 387 -20.10 -3.03 -15.85
C CYS A 387 -21.60 -2.71 -15.81
N LYS A 388 -22.46 -3.55 -16.42
CA LYS A 388 -23.93 -3.37 -16.48
C LYS A 388 -24.73 -4.54 -15.90
N GLY A 389 -24.09 -5.34 -15.04
CA GLY A 389 -24.68 -6.48 -14.34
C GLY A 389 -24.60 -7.81 -15.09
N PHE A 390 -24.97 -8.89 -14.41
CA PHE A 390 -24.77 -10.26 -14.92
C PHE A 390 -25.81 -10.72 -15.95
N ASP A 391 -26.93 -10.01 -16.09
CA ASP A 391 -28.07 -10.39 -16.95
C ASP A 391 -27.90 -9.98 -18.43
N ILE A 392 -26.70 -9.55 -18.84
CA ILE A 392 -26.42 -9.25 -20.24
C ILE A 392 -26.49 -10.56 -21.03
N ALA A 393 -27.43 -10.65 -21.97
CA ALA A 393 -27.56 -11.80 -22.86
C ALA A 393 -26.20 -12.06 -23.54
N PRO A 394 -25.71 -13.31 -23.59
CA PRO A 394 -24.49 -13.60 -24.32
C PRO A 394 -24.66 -13.10 -25.77
N PRO A 395 -23.62 -12.52 -26.39
CA PRO A 395 -23.71 -12.08 -27.78
C PRO A 395 -24.23 -13.25 -28.58
N THR A 396 -25.42 -13.06 -29.16
CA THR A 396 -26.05 -14.09 -29.97
C THR A 396 -25.04 -14.50 -31.02
N ASP A 397 -24.83 -15.81 -31.15
CA ASP A 397 -23.95 -16.43 -32.14
C ASP A 397 -24.57 -16.23 -33.53
N SER A 398 -24.67 -14.98 -33.99
CA SER A 398 -24.99 -14.63 -35.35
C SER A 398 -23.68 -14.70 -36.12
N ASP A 399 -23.53 -15.84 -36.77
CA ASP A 399 -22.49 -16.28 -37.68
C ASP A 399 -22.07 -15.20 -38.69
N ASP A 400 -21.16 -14.30 -38.31
CA ASP A 400 -20.49 -13.41 -39.25
C ASP A 400 -18.98 -13.39 -39.01
N ARG A 401 -18.36 -14.54 -39.29
CA ARG A 401 -16.92 -14.84 -39.13
C ARG A 401 -15.97 -14.07 -40.07
N HIS A 402 -16.37 -12.93 -40.63
CA HIS A 402 -15.59 -12.21 -41.65
C HIS A 402 -15.44 -10.69 -41.44
N LYS A 403 -15.47 -10.19 -40.20
CA LYS A 403 -14.91 -8.84 -39.89
C LYS A 403 -13.70 -8.95 -38.96
N ARG A 404 -12.51 -8.96 -39.55
CA ARG A 404 -11.29 -8.58 -38.84
C ARG A 404 -11.38 -7.08 -38.50
N PRO A 405 -11.01 -6.63 -37.28
CA PRO A 405 -10.96 -5.20 -37.01
C PRO A 405 -9.77 -4.59 -37.76
N SER A 406 -10.05 -3.74 -38.75
CA SER A 406 -9.04 -2.91 -39.41
C SER A 406 -8.75 -1.69 -38.55
N LEU A 407 -7.54 -1.64 -37.98
CA LEU A 407 -6.91 -0.42 -37.49
C LEU A 407 -6.55 0.49 -38.68
N SER A 408 -7.54 1.17 -39.22
CA SER A 408 -7.32 2.32 -40.12
C SER A 408 -8.48 3.29 -39.90
N GLY A 409 -8.18 4.38 -39.20
CA GLY A 409 -9.17 5.38 -38.83
C GLY A 409 -9.88 5.97 -40.04
N ARG A 410 -11.19 6.14 -39.89
CA ARG A 410 -11.97 7.30 -40.35
C ARG A 410 -13.11 7.47 -39.35
N LEU A 411 -13.36 8.73 -38.98
CA LEU A 411 -14.44 9.15 -38.09
C LEU A 411 -15.78 8.53 -38.51
N GLY A 412 -16.50 7.98 -37.54
CA GLY A 412 -17.85 7.45 -37.71
C GLY A 412 -18.28 6.64 -36.48
N ASP A 413 -19.05 7.30 -35.64
CA ASP A 413 -19.83 6.82 -34.49
C ASP A 413 -19.13 6.55 -33.16
N GLU A 414 -19.65 7.19 -32.12
CA GLU A 414 -19.06 7.38 -30.78
C GLU A 414 -19.74 6.50 -29.72
N THR A 415 -20.50 5.49 -30.13
CA THR A 415 -21.26 4.61 -29.23
C THR A 415 -20.99 3.15 -29.55
N ASP A 416 -20.22 2.49 -28.67
CA ASP A 416 -20.37 1.08 -28.23
C ASP A 416 -19.01 0.56 -27.73
N LEU A 417 -18.55 1.10 -26.59
CA LEU A 417 -17.75 0.26 -25.70
C LEU A 417 -18.70 -0.82 -25.18
N GLU A 418 -18.56 -2.04 -25.70
CA GLU A 418 -19.43 -3.18 -25.37
C GLU A 418 -19.60 -3.32 -23.84
N ALA A 419 -20.84 -3.27 -23.37
CA ALA A 419 -21.19 -3.44 -21.96
C ALA A 419 -20.63 -4.77 -21.41
N LEU A 420 -20.16 -4.74 -20.16
CA LEU A 420 -19.51 -5.85 -19.51
C LEU A 420 -20.46 -6.57 -18.55
N PRO A 421 -20.50 -7.92 -18.60
CA PRO A 421 -21.33 -8.73 -17.70
C PRO A 421 -20.66 -8.87 -16.32
N CYS A 422 -20.58 -7.75 -15.61
CA CYS A 422 -20.00 -7.59 -14.29
C CYS A 422 -20.76 -6.54 -13.51
N GLU A 423 -20.56 -6.54 -12.20
CA GLU A 423 -20.94 -5.42 -11.32
C GLU A 423 -19.74 -4.54 -11.00
N PRO A 424 -19.90 -3.22 -10.84
CA PRO A 424 -18.80 -2.35 -10.46
C PRO A 424 -18.34 -2.63 -9.02
N ALA A 425 -17.12 -2.17 -8.69
CA ALA A 425 -16.57 -2.26 -7.35
C ALA A 425 -15.75 -1.00 -7.04
N THR A 426 -15.82 -0.55 -5.78
CA THR A 426 -15.09 0.64 -5.33
C THR A 426 -13.72 0.25 -4.76
N VAL A 427 -12.70 1.10 -4.94
CA VAL A 427 -11.39 0.94 -4.28
C VAL A 427 -11.04 2.19 -3.49
N VAL A 428 -10.79 2.05 -2.19
CA VAL A 428 -10.23 3.11 -1.33
C VAL A 428 -8.71 2.93 -1.24
N TYR A 429 -7.94 4.00 -1.47
CA TYR A 429 -6.48 3.89 -1.58
C TYR A 429 -5.68 5.10 -1.11
N GLY A 430 -4.40 4.84 -0.81
CA GLY A 430 -3.37 5.81 -0.44
C GLY A 430 -2.37 6.06 -1.57
N HIS A 431 -1.08 6.26 -1.26
CA HIS A 431 0.05 6.27 -2.22
C HIS A 431 -0.09 7.22 -3.43
N ALA A 432 -0.89 8.27 -3.29
CA ALA A 432 -1.34 9.12 -4.39
C ALA A 432 -1.14 10.62 -4.12
N ALA A 433 -0.34 10.99 -3.13
CA ALA A 433 -0.14 12.37 -2.64
C ALA A 433 0.04 13.42 -3.75
N THR A 434 0.71 13.07 -4.85
CA THR A 434 0.93 13.96 -6.00
C THR A 434 -0.36 14.40 -6.69
N ARG A 435 -1.43 13.62 -6.57
CA ARG A 435 -2.78 13.91 -7.10
C ARG A 435 -3.70 14.57 -6.08
N SER A 436 -3.25 14.82 -4.84
CA SER A 436 -4.08 15.37 -3.77
C SER A 436 -5.32 14.49 -3.52
N LEU A 437 -6.45 15.09 -3.13
CA LEU A 437 -7.72 14.40 -2.95
C LEU A 437 -8.26 13.93 -4.31
N ASP A 438 -8.22 12.62 -4.56
CA ASP A 438 -8.47 11.99 -5.86
C ASP A 438 -9.74 11.11 -5.81
N ILE A 439 -10.90 11.76 -5.70
CA ILE A 439 -12.22 11.11 -5.58
C ILE A 439 -12.85 10.95 -6.97
N LYS A 440 -13.14 9.70 -7.35
CA LYS A 440 -13.86 9.31 -8.58
C LYS A 440 -15.02 8.36 -8.21
N ARG A 441 -15.90 8.05 -9.17
CA ARG A 441 -17.11 7.24 -8.91
C ARG A 441 -16.82 5.89 -8.26
N TRP A 442 -15.76 5.20 -8.71
CA TRP A 442 -15.39 3.84 -8.29
C TRP A 442 -14.01 3.76 -7.65
N SER A 443 -13.39 4.90 -7.35
CA SER A 443 -12.08 4.91 -6.69
C SER A 443 -11.89 6.15 -5.81
N MET A 444 -11.46 5.95 -4.56
CA MET A 444 -11.33 6.99 -3.54
C MET A 444 -9.87 7.12 -3.10
N GLY A 445 -9.13 8.07 -3.67
CA GLY A 445 -7.77 8.38 -3.28
C GLY A 445 -7.73 9.39 -2.12
N ILE A 446 -7.29 8.93 -0.94
CA ILE A 446 -7.34 9.70 0.31
C ILE A 446 -5.96 10.11 0.86
N ASP A 447 -4.87 9.72 0.20
CA ASP A 447 -3.53 10.26 0.47
C ASP A 447 -3.42 11.69 -0.08
N THR A 448 -3.63 12.66 0.79
CA THR A 448 -3.51 14.09 0.48
C THR A 448 -2.14 14.69 0.80
N GLY A 449 -1.14 13.85 1.13
CA GLY A 449 0.25 14.26 1.32
C GLY A 449 0.55 14.99 2.63
N CYS A 450 0.01 14.52 3.76
CA CYS A 450 0.19 15.15 5.08
C CYS A 450 1.66 15.44 5.44
N VAL A 451 2.54 14.46 5.24
CA VAL A 451 3.98 14.59 5.53
C VAL A 451 4.70 15.67 4.71
N TYR A 452 4.07 16.19 3.65
CA TYR A 452 4.59 17.26 2.80
C TYR A 452 3.94 18.63 3.10
N GLY A 453 3.41 18.85 4.30
CA GLY A 453 2.77 20.12 4.68
C GLY A 453 1.36 20.34 4.14
N ARG A 454 0.76 19.31 3.54
CA ARG A 454 -0.59 19.41 2.95
C ARG A 454 -1.66 19.08 3.98
N ARG A 455 -2.45 18.04 3.73
CA ARG A 455 -3.57 17.65 4.58
C ARG A 455 -3.50 16.19 4.93
N LEU A 456 -4.03 15.83 6.09
CA LEU A 456 -4.42 14.47 6.41
C LEU A 456 -5.92 14.36 6.23
N THR A 457 -6.37 13.33 5.52
CA THR A 457 -7.76 13.19 5.08
C THR A 457 -8.34 11.87 5.53
N SER A 458 -9.61 11.90 5.93
CA SER A 458 -10.43 10.73 6.17
C SER A 458 -11.70 10.74 5.33
N LEU A 459 -12.02 9.59 4.74
CA LEU A 459 -13.33 9.28 4.19
C LEU A 459 -14.16 8.60 5.29
N VAL A 460 -15.34 9.14 5.58
CA VAL A 460 -16.25 8.62 6.60
C VAL A 460 -17.45 7.98 5.92
N LEU A 461 -17.74 6.72 6.24
CA LEU A 461 -18.89 5.98 5.75
C LEU A 461 -19.86 5.65 6.89
N GLN A 462 -21.16 5.82 6.66
CA GLN A 462 -22.22 5.50 7.62
C GLN A 462 -23.52 5.15 6.90
N LYS A 463 -24.30 4.16 7.37
CA LYS A 463 -25.67 3.96 6.87
C LYS A 463 -26.63 4.91 7.59
N PRO A 464 -27.58 5.57 6.89
CA PRO A 464 -28.53 6.47 7.51
C PRO A 464 -29.45 5.70 8.45
N ASN A 465 -29.79 6.32 9.58
CA ASN A 465 -30.88 5.82 10.42
C ASN A 465 -32.16 5.78 9.58
N GLY A 466 -32.89 4.67 9.58
CA GLY A 466 -34.10 4.45 8.76
C GLY A 466 -35.20 5.51 8.91
N THR A 467 -35.09 6.43 9.87
CA THR A 467 -35.93 7.63 10.02
C THR A 467 -35.58 8.77 9.06
N ALA A 468 -34.41 8.78 8.42
CA ALA A 468 -33.99 9.82 7.46
C ALA A 468 -34.42 9.53 6.00
N LEU A 469 -34.83 8.30 5.67
CA LEU A 469 -35.27 7.92 4.32
C LEU A 469 -36.59 8.58 3.85
N LEU A 470 -37.29 9.30 4.74
CA LEU A 470 -38.53 10.03 4.40
C LEU A 470 -38.31 11.52 4.06
N GLN A 471 -37.07 12.00 4.03
CA GLN A 471 -36.76 13.35 3.59
C GLN A 471 -35.53 13.31 2.68
N ILE A 472 -35.72 13.09 1.38
CA ILE A 472 -35.00 13.76 0.28
C ILE A 472 -35.67 13.32 -1.04
N ARG A 473 -36.31 14.28 -1.69
CA ARG A 473 -36.38 14.41 -3.15
C ARG A 473 -36.50 15.89 -3.43
N GLU A 474 -35.37 16.57 -3.59
CA GLU A 474 -35.07 17.48 -4.71
C GLU A 474 -33.53 17.53 -4.85
N PRO A 475 -32.98 17.46 -6.08
CA PRO A 475 -31.56 17.66 -6.31
C PRO A 475 -31.26 19.16 -6.30
N ASP A 476 -30.47 19.63 -5.34
CA ASP A 476 -29.91 20.98 -5.39
C ASP A 476 -28.82 21.02 -6.48
N ASP A 477 -28.93 22.01 -7.35
CA ASP A 477 -28.08 22.27 -8.49
C ASP A 477 -26.59 22.30 -8.13
N VAL A 478 -25.77 21.72 -9.02
CA VAL A 478 -24.32 21.72 -8.92
C VAL A 478 -23.81 23.09 -9.35
N ASP A 479 -23.47 23.95 -8.39
CA ASP A 479 -22.69 25.16 -8.68
C ASP A 479 -21.23 24.75 -9.00
N GLU A 480 -20.89 24.83 -10.29
CA GLU A 480 -19.51 24.90 -10.76
C GLU A 480 -18.90 26.25 -10.36
N GLU A 481 -18.22 26.31 -9.21
CA GLU A 481 -17.21 27.36 -8.96
C GLU A 481 -15.81 26.76 -9.18
N ASN A 482 -15.33 26.97 -10.41
CA ASN A 482 -13.91 27.07 -10.72
C ASN A 482 -13.39 28.47 -10.29
N GLU A 483 -12.06 28.58 -10.15
CA GLU A 483 -11.25 29.79 -9.82
C GLU A 483 -11.07 29.97 -8.29
N ASP A 484 -9.87 29.89 -7.68
CA ASP A 484 -8.59 30.49 -8.05
C ASP A 484 -7.38 29.59 -7.69
N MET A 485 -6.54 29.24 -8.66
CA MET A 485 -5.16 28.80 -8.43
C MET A 485 -4.32 29.12 -9.67
N ASP A 486 -4.05 30.40 -9.87
CA ASP A 486 -2.98 30.90 -10.73
C ASP A 486 -2.45 32.20 -10.13
N ASP A 487 -1.53 32.11 -9.16
CA ASP A 487 -0.34 32.95 -9.15
C ASP A 487 0.65 32.48 -8.07
N LEU A 488 1.71 31.77 -8.47
CA LEU A 488 2.98 31.73 -7.75
C LEU A 488 4.04 31.05 -8.62
N ASN A 489 4.38 31.72 -9.72
CA ASN A 489 5.67 31.49 -10.34
C ASN A 489 6.22 32.77 -10.96
N SER A 490 6.68 33.70 -10.11
CA SER A 490 7.68 34.67 -10.52
C SER A 490 8.44 35.23 -9.32
N ARG A 491 9.76 35.15 -9.44
CA ARG A 491 10.75 36.12 -8.94
C ARG A 491 11.33 35.93 -7.54
N TRP A 492 12.40 35.14 -7.51
CA TRP A 492 13.57 35.46 -6.70
C TRP A 492 14.24 36.73 -7.26
N SER A 493 14.29 37.81 -6.47
CA SER A 493 15.41 38.77 -6.42
C SER A 493 15.17 39.78 -5.29
N ASP A 494 15.94 39.61 -4.23
CA ASP A 494 16.77 40.62 -3.57
C ASP A 494 16.16 42.00 -3.22
N THR A 495 15.96 42.27 -1.93
CA THR A 495 16.68 43.29 -1.12
C THR A 495 15.87 43.78 0.11
N SER A 496 16.65 44.06 1.15
CA SER A 496 16.42 44.76 2.44
C SER A 496 15.26 45.77 2.56
N ASP A 497 14.48 45.67 3.65
CA ASP A 497 14.43 46.66 4.76
C ASP A 497 13.24 46.39 5.72
N ALA A 498 13.45 46.63 7.01
CA ALA A 498 12.46 46.58 8.09
C ALA A 498 12.11 48.00 8.59
N PRO A 499 11.21 48.21 9.57
CA PRO A 499 9.85 47.70 9.76
C PRO A 499 8.83 48.87 9.93
N SER A 500 7.52 48.63 9.88
CA SER A 500 6.56 49.56 10.49
C SER A 500 5.35 48.86 11.12
N LEU A 501 5.11 49.26 12.37
CA LEU A 501 4.04 48.84 13.27
C LEU A 501 2.70 49.44 12.84
N ARG A 502 1.67 48.61 12.69
CA ARG A 502 0.27 49.00 12.92
C ARG A 502 -0.49 47.83 13.55
N GLU A 503 -0.87 48.04 14.80
CA GLU A 503 -1.90 47.27 15.50
C GLU A 503 -3.26 47.62 14.90
N GLU A 504 -4.05 46.61 14.54
CA GLU A 504 -5.50 46.72 14.24
C GLU A 504 -6.21 45.52 14.90
N PRO A 505 -7.46 45.68 15.38
CA PRO A 505 -7.96 45.02 16.59
C PRO A 505 -8.61 43.64 16.37
N ASP A 506 -8.56 42.83 17.42
CA ASP A 506 -9.20 41.52 17.55
C ASP A 506 -10.71 41.55 17.31
N MET A 507 -11.17 40.83 16.29
CA MET A 507 -12.58 40.48 16.07
C MET A 507 -12.78 38.96 16.28
N PRO A 508 -13.81 38.52 17.01
CA PRO A 508 -13.93 37.15 17.47
C PRO A 508 -14.26 36.21 16.31
N TYR A 509 -13.30 35.35 15.97
CA TYR A 509 -13.47 34.29 14.97
C TYR A 509 -14.54 33.29 15.46
N SER A 510 -15.76 33.39 14.92
CA SER A 510 -16.73 32.30 14.96
C SER A 510 -16.12 31.10 14.22
N ARG A 511 -15.65 30.09 14.95
CA ARG A 511 -15.21 28.79 14.40
C ARG A 511 -16.38 28.13 13.67
N ARG A 512 -16.55 28.43 12.38
CA ARG A 512 -17.42 27.67 11.48
C ARG A 512 -16.86 26.25 11.43
N LYS A 513 -17.65 25.26 11.85
CA LYS A 513 -17.31 23.85 11.64
C LYS A 513 -17.08 23.64 10.13
N PRO A 514 -16.02 22.93 9.71
CA PRO A 514 -15.81 22.63 8.30
C PRO A 514 -17.05 21.90 7.77
N ARG A 515 -17.66 22.39 6.69
CA ARG A 515 -18.75 21.67 6.00
C ARG A 515 -18.13 20.44 5.36
N ALA A 516 -18.61 19.26 5.73
CA ALA A 516 -18.16 17.99 5.14
C ALA A 516 -18.58 17.91 3.68
N LYS A 517 -17.63 17.59 2.78
CA LYS A 517 -17.94 17.39 1.36
C LYS A 517 -18.55 16.00 1.18
N LYS A 518 -19.80 15.93 0.74
CA LYS A 518 -20.47 14.66 0.39
C LYS A 518 -19.79 14.01 -0.82
N VAL A 519 -19.72 12.70 -0.81
CA VAL A 519 -19.11 11.87 -1.85
C VAL A 519 -20.06 10.71 -2.17
N GLN A 520 -20.17 10.34 -3.44
CA GLN A 520 -20.90 9.12 -3.82
C GLN A 520 -19.97 7.92 -3.60
N PHE A 521 -20.44 6.89 -2.88
CA PHE A 521 -19.63 5.72 -2.52
C PHE A 521 -20.39 4.42 -2.75
N GLY A 522 -19.70 3.40 -3.25
CA GLY A 522 -20.30 2.08 -3.46
C GLY A 522 -21.40 2.14 -4.52
N ASP A 523 -22.33 1.20 -4.44
CA ASP A 523 -23.47 1.15 -5.36
C ASP A 523 -24.50 2.23 -5.08
N ASP A 524 -25.30 2.55 -6.09
CA ASP A 524 -26.32 3.59 -5.97
C ASP A 524 -27.41 3.23 -4.95
N ASP A 525 -27.66 1.93 -4.72
CA ASP A 525 -28.65 1.39 -3.79
C ASP A 525 -28.05 0.92 -2.44
N ALA A 526 -26.73 1.02 -2.26
CA ALA A 526 -26.06 0.64 -1.01
C ALA A 526 -26.51 1.49 0.20
N GLY A 527 -27.05 2.68 -0.07
CA GLY A 527 -27.57 3.58 0.96
C GLY A 527 -26.50 4.02 1.96
N ILE A 528 -25.24 4.17 1.52
CA ILE A 528 -24.14 4.65 2.35
C ILE A 528 -24.04 6.16 2.22
N ASP A 529 -24.12 6.89 3.34
CA ASP A 529 -23.70 8.28 3.40
C ASP A 529 -22.19 8.34 3.52
N ALA A 530 -21.55 9.07 2.61
CA ALA A 530 -20.11 9.20 2.54
C ALA A 530 -19.70 10.67 2.47
N HIS A 531 -18.73 11.04 3.29
CA HIS A 531 -18.18 12.40 3.29
C HIS A 531 -16.72 12.43 3.70
N VAL A 532 -16.04 13.53 3.36
CA VAL A 532 -14.61 13.71 3.62
C VAL A 532 -14.37 14.74 4.72
N ILE A 533 -13.45 14.41 5.62
CA ILE A 533 -12.92 15.29 6.67
C ILE A 533 -11.42 15.40 6.48
N SER A 534 -10.87 16.61 6.52
CA SER A 534 -9.42 16.82 6.40
C SER A 534 -8.91 17.87 7.38
N VAL A 535 -7.71 17.67 7.89
CA VAL A 535 -6.98 18.66 8.72
C VAL A 535 -5.68 19.07 8.03
N ARG A 536 -5.19 20.27 8.31
CA ARG A 536 -3.89 20.75 7.80
C ARG A 536 -2.75 20.13 8.60
N CYS A 537 -1.71 19.71 7.90
CA CYS A 537 -0.47 19.21 8.51
C CYS A 537 0.63 20.29 8.43
N PRO A 538 1.62 20.29 9.35
CA PRO A 538 2.76 21.20 9.27
C PRO A 538 3.76 20.78 8.18
N ASP A 539 4.58 21.74 7.75
CA ASP A 539 5.49 21.59 6.61
C ASP A 539 6.67 20.62 6.85
N MET A 540 6.97 20.27 8.10
CA MET A 540 7.93 19.24 8.49
C MET A 540 7.43 18.50 9.74
N GLY A 541 7.88 17.26 9.92
CA GLY A 541 7.42 16.27 10.92
C GLY A 541 6.86 16.85 12.22
N ASP A 542 5.70 16.33 12.62
CA ASP A 542 4.91 16.73 13.79
C ASP A 542 5.66 16.69 15.14
#